data_AF-A0A0K8TTR1-F1
#
_entry.id   AF-A0A0K8TTR1-F1
#
_cell.length_a   1.000
_cell.length_b   1.000
_cell.length_c   1.000
_cell.angle_alpha   90.00
_cell.angle_beta   90.00
_cell.angle_gamma   90.00
#
_symmetry.space_group_name_H-M   'P 1'
#
loop_
_entity.id
_entity.type
_entity.pdbx_description
1 polymer ?
#
loop_
_entity_poly.entity_id
_entity_poly.type
_entity_poly.pdbx_seq_one_letter_code
_entity_poly.pdbx_strand_id
1 'polypeptide(L)'
;MCDRPLIAPLPKHLSYGDEIILKGKVRDDATEISFNFVLDSCPQPSMIAYHFKTKFKENVVVHNTKQCTWLEEKPEENTWIDKPGEEFILTFYFDDSEILIYTGDDMRDLQYRYDHVLAYDEIKSVQVWGDVEYITEVTFRYRPDV
;
A
#
# COMPACT_ATOMS: atom_id res chain seq x y z
N MET A 1 2.69 17.23 -9.91
CA MET A 1 2.17 17.09 -8.54
C MET A 1 0.70 16.74 -8.63
N CYS A 2 0.32 15.55 -8.18
CA CYS A 2 -1.07 15.32 -7.82
C CYS A 2 -1.26 16.04 -6.48
N ASP A 3 -1.89 17.21 -6.47
CA ASP A 3 -1.93 18.12 -5.31
C ASP A 3 -2.67 17.54 -4.09
N ARG A 4 -3.30 16.37 -4.24
CA ARG A 4 -3.98 15.67 -3.15
C ARG A 4 -3.81 14.16 -3.32
N PRO A 5 -3.55 13.42 -2.24
CA PRO A 5 -3.56 11.97 -2.29
C PRO A 5 -4.95 11.46 -2.64
N LEU A 6 -5.01 10.28 -3.24
CA LEU A 6 -6.22 9.47 -3.11
C LEU A 6 -6.34 9.04 -1.65
N ILE A 7 -7.51 9.22 -1.05
CA ILE A 7 -7.84 8.69 0.27
C ILE A 7 -9.08 7.81 0.09
N ALA A 8 -8.95 6.52 0.37
CA ALA A 8 -10.04 5.56 0.32
C ALA A 8 -10.30 5.02 1.73
N PRO A 9 -11.34 5.52 2.43
CA PRO A 9 -11.77 4.99 3.71
C PRO A 9 -12.22 3.54 3.59
N LEU A 10 -11.83 2.71 4.55
CA LEU A 10 -12.30 1.34 4.62
C LEU A 10 -13.78 1.34 5.08
N PRO A 11 -14.67 0.58 4.42
CA PRO A 11 -16.07 0.49 4.82
C PRO A 11 -16.29 -0.32 6.11
N LYS A 12 -15.36 -1.21 6.50
CA LYS A 12 -15.32 -1.88 7.80
C LYS A 12 -13.89 -2.21 8.21
N HIS A 13 -13.72 -2.56 9.49
CA HIS A 13 -12.45 -3.07 10.03
C HIS A 13 -11.95 -4.28 9.26
N LEU A 14 -10.63 -4.39 9.14
CA LEU A 14 -9.97 -5.55 8.56
C LEU A 14 -9.98 -6.72 9.54
N SER A 15 -9.97 -7.92 8.99
CA SER A 15 -9.88 -9.19 9.68
C SER A 15 -8.97 -10.13 8.89
N TYR A 16 -8.61 -11.25 9.50
CA TYR A 16 -7.81 -12.28 8.85
C TYR A 16 -8.37 -12.69 7.48
N GLY A 17 -7.52 -12.62 6.47
CA GLY A 17 -7.82 -13.01 5.10
C GLY A 17 -8.57 -11.97 4.27
N ASP A 18 -8.75 -10.75 4.80
CA ASP A 18 -9.23 -9.63 4.01
C ASP A 18 -8.14 -9.12 3.05
N GLU A 19 -8.56 -8.46 1.98
CA GLU A 19 -7.67 -7.90 0.97
C GLU A 19 -8.03 -6.46 0.62
N ILE A 20 -6.99 -5.68 0.29
CA ILE A 20 -7.12 -4.37 -0.35
C ILE A 20 -6.40 -4.44 -1.69
N ILE A 21 -7.13 -4.16 -2.77
CA ILE A 21 -6.63 -4.24 -4.14
C ILE A 21 -6.64 -2.85 -4.75
N LEU A 22 -5.51 -2.44 -5.32
CA LEU A 22 -5.33 -1.15 -5.98
C LEU A 22 -4.90 -1.37 -7.42
N LYS A 23 -5.61 -0.72 -8.34
CA LYS A 23 -5.25 -0.70 -9.77
C LYS A 23 -5.10 0.72 -10.26
N GLY A 24 -4.08 0.95 -11.07
CA GLY A 24 -3.82 2.27 -11.59
C GLY A 24 -2.61 2.30 -12.51
N LYS A 25 -2.12 3.52 -12.76
CA LYS A 25 -0.95 3.77 -13.58
C LYS A 25 -0.01 4.74 -12.87
N VAL A 26 1.27 4.42 -12.86
CA VAL A 26 2.32 5.32 -12.40
C VAL A 26 2.64 6.32 -13.52
N ARG A 27 2.93 7.58 -13.19
CA ARG A 27 3.32 8.57 -14.20
C ARG A 27 4.61 8.16 -14.92
N ASP A 28 4.75 8.54 -16.18
CA ASP A 28 5.96 8.26 -16.97
C ASP A 28 7.21 8.94 -16.40
N ASP A 29 7.06 10.04 -15.68
CA ASP A 29 8.12 10.83 -15.05
C ASP A 29 8.26 10.58 -13.53
N ALA A 30 7.68 9.48 -13.03
CA ALA A 30 7.62 9.21 -11.60
C ALA A 30 8.99 9.07 -10.94
N THR A 31 9.15 9.78 -9.83
CA THR A 31 10.31 9.66 -8.94
C THR A 31 10.01 8.75 -7.76
N GLU A 32 8.80 8.86 -7.21
CA GLU A 32 8.33 8.02 -6.12
C GLU A 32 6.81 7.87 -6.09
N ILE A 33 6.35 6.74 -5.55
CA ILE A 33 4.94 6.48 -5.23
C ILE A 33 4.88 5.79 -3.87
N SER A 34 3.84 6.05 -3.09
CA SER A 34 3.62 5.31 -1.85
C SER A 34 2.15 4.99 -1.58
N PHE A 35 1.97 3.85 -0.92
CA PHE A 35 0.70 3.29 -0.48
C PHE A 35 0.75 3.20 1.04
N ASN A 36 -0.18 3.90 1.69
CA ASN A 36 -0.17 4.09 3.14
C ASN A 36 -1.44 3.50 3.75
N PHE A 37 -1.28 2.59 4.70
CA PHE A 37 -2.38 2.04 5.50
C PHE A 37 -2.45 2.79 6.82
N VAL A 38 -3.48 3.63 6.95
CA VAL A 38 -3.51 4.74 7.89
C VAL A 38 -4.51 4.50 9.00
N LEU A 39 -4.11 4.80 10.24
CA LEU A 39 -4.91 4.61 11.46
C LEU A 39 -5.65 5.88 11.89
N ASP A 40 -5.19 7.06 11.44
CA ASP A 40 -5.84 8.35 11.68
C ASP A 40 -6.44 8.94 10.39
N SER A 41 -7.73 9.29 10.42
CA SER A 41 -8.47 9.76 9.23
C SER A 41 -8.11 11.20 8.84
N CYS A 42 -6.82 11.49 8.62
CA CYS A 42 -6.34 12.81 8.22
C CYS A 42 -5.43 12.74 6.97
N PRO A 43 -5.36 13.82 6.17
CA PRO A 43 -4.49 13.87 4.99
C PRO A 43 -3.00 13.93 5.31
N GLN A 44 -2.58 14.05 6.57
CA GLN A 44 -1.16 14.00 6.93
C GLN A 44 -1.03 13.10 8.16
N PRO A 45 -1.12 11.78 7.96
CA PRO A 45 -1.24 10.85 9.06
C PRO A 45 0.00 10.83 9.96
N SER A 46 -0.26 10.85 11.27
CA SER A 46 0.73 10.61 12.32
C SER A 46 0.92 9.12 12.58
N MET A 47 -0.08 8.30 12.22
CA MET A 47 -0.12 6.86 12.47
C MET A 47 -0.34 6.09 11.16
N ILE A 48 0.70 5.43 10.67
CA ILE A 48 0.67 4.62 9.44
C ILE A 48 1.15 3.22 9.82
N ALA A 49 0.25 2.23 9.79
CA ALA A 49 0.59 0.83 10.08
C ALA A 49 1.50 0.22 9.03
N TYR A 50 1.35 0.65 7.78
CA TYR A 50 2.25 0.21 6.72
C TYR A 50 2.41 1.27 5.64
N HIS A 51 3.66 1.65 5.39
CA HIS A 51 4.12 2.51 4.32
C HIS A 51 4.88 1.67 3.32
N PHE A 52 4.30 1.46 2.15
CA PHE A 52 4.92 0.79 1.01
C PHE A 52 5.28 1.84 -0.03
N LYS A 53 6.57 2.20 -0.11
CA LYS A 53 7.04 3.29 -0.98
C LYS A 53 8.08 2.82 -1.97
N THR A 54 7.86 3.10 -3.25
CA THR A 54 8.86 2.83 -4.29
C THR A 54 9.58 4.13 -4.62
N LYS A 55 10.91 4.08 -4.67
CA LYS A 55 11.77 5.15 -5.18
C LYS A 55 12.41 4.66 -6.48
N PHE A 56 11.91 5.16 -7.61
CA PHE A 56 12.23 4.59 -8.93
C PHE A 56 13.68 4.83 -9.35
N LYS A 57 14.29 5.93 -8.92
CA LYS A 57 15.68 6.25 -9.25
C LYS A 57 16.66 5.29 -8.58
N GLU A 58 16.38 4.90 -7.35
CA GLU A 58 17.18 3.95 -6.57
C GLU A 58 16.77 2.49 -6.82
N ASN A 59 15.70 2.26 -7.59
CA ASN A 59 15.08 0.95 -7.82
C ASN A 59 14.84 0.15 -6.53
N VAL A 60 14.30 0.82 -5.51
CA VAL A 60 14.10 0.26 -4.17
C VAL A 60 12.66 0.48 -3.72
N VAL A 61 12.14 -0.51 -3.00
CA VAL A 61 10.93 -0.39 -2.21
C VAL A 61 11.32 -0.23 -0.74
N VAL A 62 10.79 0.78 -0.08
CA VAL A 62 10.95 1.04 1.34
C VAL A 62 9.67 0.67 2.05
N HIS A 63 9.79 -0.28 2.98
CA HIS A 63 8.74 -0.65 3.91
C HIS A 63 8.99 0.08 5.23
N ASN A 64 7.96 0.71 5.80
CA ASN A 64 8.08 1.36 7.10
C ASN A 64 6.73 1.44 7.82
N THR A 65 6.79 1.82 9.09
CA THR A 65 5.66 2.17 9.96
C THR A 65 5.91 3.58 10.50
N LYS A 66 4.84 4.34 10.70
CA LYS A 66 4.90 5.65 11.37
C LYS A 66 4.08 5.61 12.64
N GLN A 67 4.71 5.87 13.77
CA GLN A 67 4.07 6.03 15.08
C GLN A 67 4.47 7.39 15.66
N CYS A 68 3.77 8.45 15.24
CA CYS A 68 4.17 9.86 15.38
C CYS A 68 5.45 10.20 14.60
N THR A 69 6.48 9.36 14.69
CA THR A 69 7.72 9.40 13.92
C THR A 69 7.85 8.15 13.05
N TRP A 70 8.63 8.24 11.98
CA TRP A 70 9.01 7.07 11.19
C TRP A 70 9.87 6.12 12.02
N LEU A 71 9.62 4.82 11.89
CA LEU A 71 10.48 3.79 12.45
C LEU A 71 11.64 3.48 11.48
N GLU A 72 12.36 2.40 11.74
CA GLU A 72 13.46 1.95 10.89
C GLU A 72 12.93 1.53 9.50
N GLU A 73 13.52 2.13 8.46
CA GLU A 73 13.22 1.75 7.07
C GLU A 73 13.74 0.33 6.80
N LYS A 74 12.89 -0.50 6.17
CA LYS A 74 13.28 -1.80 5.62
C LYS A 74 13.30 -1.70 4.09
N PRO A 75 14.46 -1.43 3.46
CA PRO A 75 14.58 -1.37 2.01
C PRO A 75 14.70 -2.77 1.39
N GLU A 76 14.01 -2.99 0.28
CA GLU A 76 14.05 -4.19 -0.55
C GLU A 76 14.16 -3.81 -2.04
N GLU A 77 14.62 -4.74 -2.88
CA GLU A 77 14.68 -4.52 -4.32
C GLU A 77 13.28 -4.27 -4.89
N ASN A 78 13.16 -3.34 -5.83
CA ASN A 78 11.91 -3.14 -6.55
C ASN A 78 11.69 -4.25 -7.59
N THR A 79 10.67 -5.08 -7.37
CA THR A 79 10.31 -6.25 -8.17
C THR A 79 8.85 -6.24 -8.62
N TRP A 80 8.02 -5.29 -8.15
CA TRP A 80 6.60 -5.23 -8.50
C TRP A 80 6.29 -4.41 -9.75
N ILE A 81 7.22 -3.55 -10.18
CA ILE A 81 7.08 -2.69 -11.35
C ILE A 81 8.45 -2.44 -11.98
N ASP A 82 8.57 -2.60 -13.30
CA ASP A 82 9.88 -2.54 -13.97
C ASP A 82 10.33 -1.09 -14.16
N LYS A 83 9.40 -0.18 -14.45
CA LYS A 83 9.69 1.23 -14.71
C LYS A 83 8.48 2.16 -14.50
N PRO A 84 8.72 3.47 -14.31
CA PRO A 84 7.68 4.48 -14.40
C PRO A 84 6.86 4.39 -15.70
N GLY A 85 5.58 4.76 -15.64
CA GLY A 85 4.66 4.71 -16.78
C GLY A 85 3.86 3.41 -16.92
N GLU A 86 4.14 2.39 -16.11
CA GLU A 86 3.42 1.12 -16.16
C GLU A 86 2.13 1.15 -15.35
N GLU A 87 1.16 0.36 -15.82
CA GLU A 87 -0.03 0.03 -15.05
C GLU A 87 0.30 -1.01 -14.00
N PHE A 88 -0.41 -0.97 -12.88
CA PHE A 88 -0.18 -1.88 -11.77
C PHE A 88 -1.48 -2.45 -11.23
N ILE A 89 -1.35 -3.64 -10.65
CA ILE A 89 -2.33 -4.27 -9.79
C ILE A 89 -1.57 -4.74 -8.56
N LEU A 90 -1.86 -4.14 -7.41
CA LEU A 90 -1.30 -4.52 -6.12
C LEU A 90 -2.41 -5.04 -5.22
N THR A 91 -2.22 -6.25 -4.69
CA THR A 91 -3.11 -6.86 -3.70
C THR A 91 -2.38 -6.97 -2.38
N PHE A 92 -2.92 -6.31 -1.35
CA PHE A 92 -2.45 -6.39 0.03
C PHE A 92 -3.37 -7.34 0.79
N TYR A 93 -2.88 -8.53 1.09
CA TYR A 93 -3.60 -9.55 1.84
C TYR A 93 -3.19 -9.49 3.32
N PHE A 94 -4.17 -9.43 4.21
CA PHE A 94 -3.95 -9.31 5.65
C PHE A 94 -3.98 -10.69 6.30
N ASP A 95 -2.80 -11.24 6.55
CA ASP A 95 -2.62 -12.48 7.30
C ASP A 95 -2.57 -12.21 8.83
N ASP A 96 -2.52 -13.24 9.66
CA ASP A 96 -2.48 -13.07 11.13
C ASP A 96 -1.21 -12.35 11.62
N SER A 97 -0.06 -12.59 10.96
CA SER A 97 1.24 -12.03 11.37
C SER A 97 1.82 -11.01 10.40
N GLU A 98 1.42 -11.06 9.13
CA GLU A 98 2.05 -10.28 8.06
C GLU A 98 0.99 -9.66 7.13
N ILE A 99 1.40 -8.61 6.43
CA ILE A 99 0.78 -8.15 5.18
C ILE A 99 1.55 -8.79 4.03
N LEU A 100 0.85 -9.52 3.17
CA LEU A 100 1.40 -10.14 1.98
C LEU A 100 1.06 -9.29 0.75
N ILE A 101 2.05 -8.97 -0.07
CA ILE A 101 1.88 -8.07 -1.22
C ILE A 101 2.08 -8.85 -2.51
N TYR A 102 1.01 -8.94 -3.28
CA TYR A 102 0.97 -9.63 -4.57
C TYR A 102 0.83 -8.64 -5.72
N THR A 103 1.40 -9.00 -6.86
CA THR A 103 1.19 -8.35 -8.15
C THR A 103 0.22 -9.14 -9.01
N GLY A 104 -0.53 -8.45 -9.86
CA GLY A 104 -1.54 -9.07 -10.72
C GLY A 104 -2.87 -9.36 -10.03
N ASP A 105 -3.78 -10.02 -10.75
CA ASP A 105 -5.17 -10.19 -10.36
C ASP A 105 -5.49 -11.57 -9.75
N ASP A 106 -4.54 -12.50 -9.73
CA ASP A 106 -4.77 -13.90 -9.36
C ASP A 106 -4.08 -14.35 -8.05
N MET A 107 -3.45 -13.43 -7.30
CA MET A 107 -2.72 -13.69 -6.05
C MET A 107 -1.66 -14.81 -6.15
N ARG A 108 -1.07 -15.02 -7.33
CA ARG A 108 -0.02 -16.04 -7.50
C ARG A 108 1.39 -15.49 -7.39
N ASP A 109 1.55 -14.20 -7.63
CA ASP A 109 2.85 -13.55 -7.71
C ASP A 109 3.12 -12.75 -6.42
N LEU A 110 3.60 -13.44 -5.40
CA LEU A 110 3.96 -12.83 -4.12
C LEU A 110 5.31 -12.11 -4.24
N GLN A 111 5.30 -10.80 -4.03
CA GLN A 111 6.50 -9.96 -4.13
C GLN A 111 7.11 -9.68 -2.76
N TYR A 112 6.29 -9.31 -1.77
CA TYR A 112 6.78 -8.84 -0.48
C TYR A 112 5.98 -9.36 0.71
N ARG A 113 6.61 -9.27 1.89
CA ARG A 113 6.02 -9.56 3.19
C ARG A 113 6.36 -8.45 4.15
N TYR A 114 5.41 -8.07 5.00
CA TYR A 114 5.66 -7.07 6.05
C TYR A 114 4.99 -7.47 7.35
N ASP A 115 5.78 -7.71 8.40
CA ASP A 115 5.24 -8.01 9.73
C ASP A 115 4.33 -6.89 10.23
N HIS A 116 3.23 -7.25 10.88
CA HIS A 116 2.40 -6.27 11.58
C HIS A 116 3.19 -5.65 12.74
N VAL A 117 3.51 -4.37 12.63
CA VAL A 117 4.11 -3.58 13.72
C VAL A 117 3.03 -2.88 14.57
N LEU A 118 1.93 -2.48 13.92
CA LEU A 118 0.73 -1.91 14.53
C LEU A 118 -0.49 -2.79 14.21
N ALA A 119 -1.56 -2.61 14.99
CA ALA A 119 -2.82 -3.34 14.82
C ALA A 119 -3.44 -3.04 13.43
N TYR A 120 -3.49 -4.04 12.56
CA TYR A 120 -4.00 -3.86 11.18
C TYR A 120 -5.53 -3.68 11.15
N ASP A 121 -6.25 -4.21 12.13
CA ASP A 121 -7.69 -4.04 12.30
C ASP A 121 -8.08 -2.59 12.66
N GLU A 122 -7.13 -1.78 13.11
CA GLU A 122 -7.32 -0.34 13.35
C GLU A 122 -7.13 0.53 12.09
N ILE A 123 -6.72 -0.05 10.95
CA ILE A 123 -6.59 0.69 9.68
C ILE A 123 -7.96 1.27 9.29
N LYS A 124 -7.99 2.57 9.01
CA LYS A 124 -9.20 3.32 8.66
C LYS A 124 -9.28 3.72 7.20
N SER A 125 -8.13 3.86 6.54
CA SER A 125 -8.07 4.23 5.12
C SER A 125 -6.78 3.77 4.48
N VAL A 126 -6.82 3.53 3.18
CA VAL A 126 -5.62 3.49 2.33
C VAL A 126 -5.44 4.85 1.65
N GLN A 127 -4.20 5.34 1.61
CA GLN A 127 -3.85 6.56 0.89
C GLN A 127 -2.79 6.27 -0.18
N VAL A 128 -2.97 6.85 -1.37
CA VAL A 128 -1.97 6.78 -2.45
C VAL A 128 -1.38 8.16 -2.67
N TRP A 129 -0.06 8.25 -2.58
CA TRP A 129 0.72 9.49 -2.67
C TRP A 129 1.82 9.38 -3.72
N GLY A 130 2.31 10.54 -4.16
CA GLY A 130 3.43 10.65 -5.09
C GLY A 130 2.95 10.69 -6.54
N ASP A 131 3.77 10.13 -7.43
CA ASP A 131 3.67 10.29 -8.87
C ASP A 131 2.77 9.24 -9.53
N VAL A 132 1.52 9.17 -9.06
CA VAL A 132 0.45 8.37 -9.68
C VAL A 132 -0.26 9.17 -10.77
N GLU A 133 -0.53 8.55 -11.92
CA GLU A 133 -1.26 9.19 -13.02
C GLU A 133 -2.77 9.07 -12.80
N TYR A 134 -3.24 7.86 -12.54
CA TYR A 134 -4.63 7.58 -12.17
C TYR A 134 -4.75 6.29 -11.35
N ILE A 135 -5.84 6.20 -10.59
CA ILE A 135 -6.31 4.97 -9.94
C ILE A 135 -7.64 4.60 -10.60
N THR A 136 -7.73 3.41 -11.17
CA THR A 136 -8.95 2.90 -11.82
C THR A 136 -9.84 2.15 -10.84
N GLU A 137 -9.24 1.49 -9.84
CA GLU A 137 -9.97 0.62 -8.91
C GLU A 137 -9.33 0.65 -7.53
N VAL A 138 -10.19 0.74 -6.51
CA VAL A 138 -9.88 0.40 -5.12
C VAL A 138 -10.93 -0.61 -4.66
N THR A 139 -10.50 -1.83 -4.40
CA THR A 139 -11.39 -2.93 -4.01
C THR A 139 -11.04 -3.40 -2.61
N PHE A 140 -12.03 -3.38 -1.73
CA PHE A 140 -11.97 -3.98 -0.41
C PHE A 140 -12.67 -5.34 -0.48
N ARG A 141 -11.92 -6.43 -0.41
CA ARG A 141 -12.47 -7.78 -0.45
C ARG A 141 -12.43 -8.33 0.96
N TYR A 142 -13.61 -8.47 1.53
CA TYR A 142 -13.76 -8.97 2.88
C TYR A 142 -14.12 -10.45 2.85
N ARG A 143 -13.42 -11.24 3.65
CA ARG A 143 -13.77 -12.64 3.85
C ARG A 143 -15.15 -12.70 4.53
N PRO A 144 -16.07 -13.57 4.08
CA PRO A 144 -17.33 -13.79 4.78
C PRO A 144 -17.05 -14.37 6.16
N ASP A 145 -17.74 -13.83 7.18
CA ASP A 145 -17.81 -14.47 8.48
C ASP A 145 -18.50 -15.83 8.31
N VAL A 146 -17.80 -16.92 8.66
CA VAL A 146 -18.32 -18.30 8.58
C VAL A 146 -19.02 -18.68 9.87
#